data_AF-A0A850PZ71-F1
#
_entry.id   AF-A0A850PZ71-F1
#
_cell.length_a   1.000
_cell.length_b   1.000
_cell.length_c   1.000
_cell.angle_alpha   90.00
_cell.angle_beta   90.00
_cell.angle_gamma   90.00
#
_symmetry.space_group_name_H-M   'P 1'
#
loop_
_entity.id
_entity.type
_entity.pdbx_description
1 polymer ?
#
loop_
_entity_poly.entity_id
_entity_poly.type
_entity_poly.pdbx_seq_one_letter_code
_entity_poly.pdbx_strand_id
1 'polypeptide(L)'
;MSKFRRLVNAFLFRRLVKRWAALAERADITDLSRLRVQNNRAKLLRHHLDRVIAVADNRLALPAIGSDTFRQPRDSDWGWRPPLWREPVAHKGMASVPSKTEFAPGSTVFHDCSVSELTLRQLRNTREADLAPFGVRMDVFRFDGSFLSIAVDLPPEALRGLRRKHLIRMDTQIEIEKPLEIFARLNIKHGPNTEQIVREVPLQHGGEMMVEFDLGYTQIAENRLESAWVDLIFEGAQMNEVTIRDLTFCRLPRADI
;
A
#
# COMPACT_ATOMS: atom_id res chain seq x y z
N MET A 1 -31.49 14.92 27.23
CA MET A 1 -31.84 15.10 25.79
C MET A 1 -31.28 14.03 24.83
N SER A 2 -30.12 13.38 25.08
CA SER A 2 -29.51 12.45 24.08
C SER A 2 -30.15 11.05 23.94
N LYS A 3 -30.91 10.57 24.93
CA LYS A 3 -31.61 9.26 24.86
C LYS A 3 -32.88 9.32 24.00
N PHE A 4 -33.68 10.39 24.15
CA PHE A 4 -34.90 10.60 23.37
C PHE A 4 -34.61 10.71 21.86
N ARG A 5 -33.58 11.48 21.47
CA ARG A 5 -33.14 11.60 20.07
C ARG A 5 -32.67 10.26 19.47
N ARG A 6 -31.99 9.41 20.26
CA ARG A 6 -31.58 8.06 19.84
C ARG A 6 -32.78 7.14 19.57
N LEU A 7 -33.78 7.18 20.45
CA LEU A 7 -35.00 6.37 20.31
C LEU A 7 -35.82 6.80 19.08
N VAL A 8 -35.99 8.12 18.88
CA VAL A 8 -36.67 8.65 17.68
C VAL A 8 -35.95 8.24 16.40
N ASN A 9 -34.62 8.36 16.35
CA ASN A 9 -33.83 7.95 15.18
C ASN A 9 -33.96 6.45 14.89
N ALA A 10 -33.90 5.58 15.91
CA ALA A 10 -34.05 4.14 15.74
C ALA A 10 -35.44 3.76 15.21
N PHE A 11 -36.49 4.42 15.69
CA PHE A 11 -37.85 4.22 15.20
C PHE A 11 -38.02 4.67 13.75
N LEU A 12 -37.53 5.86 13.40
CA LEU A 12 -37.56 6.39 12.03
C LEU A 12 -36.80 5.47 11.07
N PHE A 13 -35.62 4.99 11.47
CA PHE A 13 -34.83 4.04 10.69
C PHE A 13 -35.62 2.75 10.39
N ARG A 14 -36.20 2.11 11.42
CA ARG A 14 -37.02 0.90 11.24
C ARG A 14 -38.19 1.12 10.30
N ARG A 15 -38.88 2.27 10.41
CA ARG A 15 -39.99 2.61 9.49
C ARG A 15 -39.51 2.81 8.05
N LEU A 16 -38.36 3.47 7.86
CA LEU A 16 -37.79 3.69 6.54
C LEU A 16 -37.41 2.37 5.87
N VAL A 17 -36.73 1.47 6.60
CA VAL A 17 -36.39 0.13 6.11
C VAL A 17 -37.65 -0.66 5.73
N LYS A 18 -38.65 -0.74 6.62
CA LYS A 18 -39.92 -1.45 6.34
C LYS A 18 -40.64 -0.88 5.12
N ARG A 19 -40.65 0.45 4.97
CA ARG A 19 -41.27 1.10 3.81
C ARG A 19 -40.59 0.70 2.51
N TRP A 20 -39.26 0.75 2.45
CA TRP A 20 -38.52 0.39 1.23
C TRP A 20 -38.60 -1.10 0.91
N ALA A 21 -38.63 -1.97 1.91
CA ALA A 21 -38.89 -3.40 1.72
C ALA A 21 -40.27 -3.64 1.07
N ALA A 22 -41.32 -3.04 1.61
CA ALA A 22 -42.68 -3.16 1.03
C ALA A 22 -42.80 -2.55 -0.38
N LEU A 23 -42.02 -1.50 -0.70
CA LEU A 23 -41.94 -0.95 -2.06
C LEU A 23 -41.25 -1.92 -3.02
N ALA A 24 -40.18 -2.59 -2.58
CA ALA A 24 -39.47 -3.59 -3.38
C ALA A 24 -40.36 -4.80 -3.69
N GLU A 25 -41.10 -5.33 -2.70
CA GLU A 25 -42.04 -6.46 -2.87
C GLU A 25 -43.15 -6.19 -3.89
N ARG A 26 -43.56 -4.94 -4.07
CA ARG A 26 -44.67 -4.54 -4.96
C ARG A 26 -44.19 -3.92 -6.27
N ALA A 27 -42.89 -3.88 -6.53
CA ALA A 27 -42.33 -3.15 -7.67
C ALA A 27 -42.89 -3.65 -9.00
N ASP A 28 -43.05 -4.97 -9.15
CA ASP A 28 -43.49 -5.62 -10.39
C ASP A 28 -44.95 -5.33 -10.77
N ILE A 29 -45.77 -4.92 -9.81
CA ILE A 29 -47.20 -4.61 -10.00
C ILE A 29 -47.51 -3.12 -9.85
N THR A 30 -46.50 -2.28 -9.62
CA THR A 30 -46.68 -0.84 -9.41
C THR A 30 -46.72 -0.11 -10.75
N ASP A 31 -47.67 0.82 -10.90
CA ASP A 31 -47.76 1.69 -12.08
C ASP A 31 -46.42 2.42 -12.37
N LEU A 32 -46.09 2.52 -13.66
CA LEU A 32 -44.79 3.02 -14.15
C LEU A 32 -44.49 4.45 -13.70
N SER A 33 -45.49 5.33 -13.61
CA SER A 33 -45.29 6.72 -13.19
C SER A 33 -44.83 6.79 -11.73
N ARG A 34 -45.46 5.98 -10.87
CA ARG A 34 -45.13 5.86 -9.45
C ARG A 34 -43.81 5.15 -9.24
N LEU A 35 -43.54 4.10 -10.02
CA LEU A 35 -42.29 3.36 -9.97
C LEU A 35 -41.09 4.25 -10.35
N ARG A 36 -41.24 5.15 -11.33
CA ARG A 36 -40.20 6.12 -11.71
C ARG A 36 -39.81 7.04 -10.56
N VAL A 37 -40.79 7.55 -9.81
CA VAL A 37 -40.55 8.39 -8.62
C VAL A 37 -39.88 7.59 -7.50
N GLN A 38 -40.32 6.35 -7.27
CA GLN A 38 -39.72 5.45 -6.28
C GLN A 38 -38.26 5.13 -6.64
N ASN A 39 -37.97 4.82 -7.90
CA ASN A 39 -36.63 4.52 -8.40
C ASN A 39 -35.67 5.71 -8.19
N ASN A 40 -36.09 6.93 -8.55
CA ASN A 40 -35.26 8.12 -8.35
C ASN A 40 -34.92 8.36 -6.87
N ARG A 41 -35.90 8.20 -5.97
CA ARG A 41 -35.67 8.31 -4.53
C ARG A 41 -34.77 7.19 -3.99
N ALA A 42 -34.92 5.96 -4.50
CA ALA A 42 -34.07 4.83 -4.13
C ALA A 42 -32.62 5.06 -4.54
N LYS A 43 -32.38 5.55 -5.77
CA LYS A 43 -31.04 5.89 -6.27
C LYS A 43 -30.38 6.98 -5.42
N LEU A 44 -31.12 8.01 -5.03
CA LEU A 44 -30.61 9.06 -4.14
C LEU A 44 -30.21 8.50 -2.76
N LEU A 45 -31.07 7.68 -2.15
CA LEU A 45 -30.74 7.05 -0.86
C LEU A 45 -29.51 6.14 -0.98
N ARG A 46 -29.46 5.30 -2.02
CA ARG A 46 -28.31 4.43 -2.30
C ARG A 46 -27.01 5.22 -2.39
N HIS A 47 -26.99 6.31 -3.14
CA HIS A 47 -25.80 7.18 -3.24
C HIS A 47 -25.26 7.63 -1.87
N HIS A 48 -26.13 8.07 -0.97
CA HIS A 48 -25.71 8.49 0.36
C HIS A 48 -25.32 7.32 1.26
N LEU A 49 -26.04 6.20 1.18
CA LEU A 49 -25.72 4.98 1.93
C LEU A 49 -24.35 4.44 1.52
N ASP A 50 -24.10 4.31 0.21
CA ASP A 50 -22.82 3.87 -0.35
C ASP A 50 -21.68 4.76 0.14
N ARG A 51 -21.89 6.09 0.18
CA ARG A 51 -20.89 7.03 0.69
C ARG A 51 -20.57 6.82 2.17
N VAL A 52 -21.59 6.63 3.02
CA VAL A 52 -21.37 6.41 4.46
C VAL A 52 -20.73 5.05 4.71
N ILE A 53 -21.18 4.01 4.01
CA ILE A 53 -20.61 2.66 4.08
C ILE A 53 -19.13 2.71 3.70
N ALA A 54 -18.80 3.31 2.55
CA ALA A 54 -17.40 3.43 2.12
C ALA A 54 -16.50 4.15 3.14
N VAL A 55 -17.00 5.20 3.80
CA VAL A 55 -16.25 5.89 4.87
C VAL A 55 -16.16 5.04 6.13
N ALA A 56 -17.24 4.38 6.53
CA ALA A 56 -17.28 3.55 7.73
C ALA A 56 -16.37 2.33 7.58
N ASP A 57 -16.47 1.59 6.47
CA ASP A 57 -15.64 0.43 6.17
C ASP A 57 -14.16 0.83 6.18
N ASN A 58 -13.80 1.97 5.60
CA ASN A 58 -12.42 2.46 5.61
C ASN A 58 -11.90 2.78 7.04
N ARG A 59 -12.72 3.45 7.85
CA ARG A 59 -12.35 3.90 9.22
C ARG A 59 -12.40 2.80 10.27
N LEU A 60 -13.30 1.84 10.10
CA LEU A 60 -13.52 0.73 11.03
C LEU A 60 -12.71 -0.50 10.63
N ALA A 61 -12.21 -0.58 9.40
CA ALA A 61 -11.29 -1.63 9.00
C ALA A 61 -10.05 -1.63 9.90
N LEU A 62 -9.63 -2.83 10.25
CA LEU A 62 -8.29 -3.09 10.76
C LEU A 62 -7.42 -3.55 9.59
N PRO A 63 -6.13 -3.18 9.56
CA PRO A 63 -5.38 -2.40 10.57
C PRO A 63 -5.76 -0.92 10.59
N ALA A 64 -5.74 -0.25 11.75
CA ALA A 64 -6.11 1.16 11.86
C ALA A 64 -5.16 2.07 11.05
N ILE A 65 -5.69 3.08 10.36
CA ILE A 65 -4.88 4.04 9.57
C ILE A 65 -3.85 4.73 10.46
N GLY A 66 -2.60 4.82 9.98
CA GLY A 66 -1.46 5.33 10.76
C GLY A 66 -0.86 4.32 11.75
N SER A 67 -1.31 3.06 11.75
CA SER A 67 -0.68 2.00 12.55
C SER A 67 0.76 1.77 12.12
N ASP A 68 1.68 1.92 13.07
CA ASP A 68 3.10 1.63 12.94
C ASP A 68 3.47 0.26 13.52
N THR A 69 2.46 -0.57 13.83
CA THR A 69 2.71 -1.92 14.34
C THR A 69 3.10 -2.85 13.19
N PHE A 70 4.24 -3.50 13.33
CA PHE A 70 4.71 -4.61 12.50
C PHE A 70 5.59 -5.53 13.32
N ARG A 71 5.94 -6.70 12.77
CA ARG A 71 6.85 -7.63 13.45
C ARG A 71 8.27 -7.07 13.36
N GLN A 72 8.78 -6.55 14.47
CA GLN A 72 10.16 -6.08 14.57
C GLN A 72 11.01 -7.10 15.34
N PRO A 73 12.19 -7.51 14.81
CA PRO A 73 13.10 -8.38 15.56
C PRO A 73 13.59 -7.70 16.85
N ARG A 74 13.81 -8.48 17.91
CA ARG A 74 14.13 -7.96 19.26
C ARG A 74 15.41 -7.13 19.31
N ASP A 75 16.40 -7.48 18.51
CA ASP A 75 17.71 -6.83 18.50
C ASP A 75 17.77 -5.61 17.57
N SER A 76 16.62 -5.22 17.00
CA SER A 76 16.54 -4.07 16.11
C SER A 76 16.58 -2.76 16.88
N ASP A 77 17.46 -1.85 16.48
CA ASP A 77 17.59 -0.51 17.08
C ASP A 77 16.80 0.57 16.35
N TRP A 78 16.25 0.25 15.18
CA TRP A 78 15.40 1.12 14.38
C TRP A 78 14.46 0.29 13.50
N GLY A 79 13.21 0.73 13.40
CA GLY A 79 12.21 0.12 12.54
C GLY A 79 11.31 1.17 11.91
N TRP A 80 10.85 0.93 10.68
CA TRP A 80 10.07 1.89 9.94
C TRP A 80 9.21 1.24 8.85
N ARG A 81 7.98 1.75 8.69
CA ARG A 81 7.09 1.46 7.56
C ARG A 81 6.94 2.75 6.74
N PRO A 82 7.07 2.71 5.39
CA PRO A 82 6.91 3.91 4.56
C PRO A 82 5.49 4.48 4.58
N PRO A 83 5.31 5.80 4.38
CA PRO A 83 4.00 6.46 4.38
C PRO A 83 2.99 5.81 3.42
N LEU A 84 3.44 5.34 2.27
CA LEU A 84 2.61 4.71 1.25
C LEU A 84 1.80 3.49 1.75
N TRP A 85 2.28 2.80 2.80
CA TRP A 85 1.56 1.67 3.43
C TRP A 85 0.83 2.06 4.72
N ARG A 86 1.01 3.28 5.22
CA ARG A 86 0.46 3.77 6.51
C ARG A 86 -0.69 4.75 6.35
N GLU A 87 -0.58 5.64 5.36
CA GLU A 87 -1.39 6.84 5.23
C GLU A 87 -2.10 6.87 3.87
N PRO A 88 -3.32 7.44 3.80
CA PRO A 88 -4.02 7.58 2.53
C PRO A 88 -3.28 8.56 1.62
N VAL A 89 -3.08 8.17 0.36
CA VAL A 89 -2.51 9.08 -0.67
C VAL A 89 -3.56 10.06 -1.19
N ALA A 90 -3.11 11.21 -1.71
CA ALA A 90 -3.99 12.22 -2.29
C ALA A 90 -4.78 11.67 -3.51
N HIS A 91 -4.11 10.88 -4.35
CA HIS A 91 -4.71 10.22 -5.51
C HIS A 91 -4.68 8.71 -5.32
N LYS A 92 -5.84 8.11 -5.00
CA LYS A 92 -5.95 6.66 -4.76
C LYS A 92 -5.50 5.80 -5.93
N GLY A 93 -5.47 6.37 -7.14
CA GLY A 93 -4.99 5.67 -8.32
C GLY A 93 -4.59 6.62 -9.43
N MET A 94 -3.67 6.16 -10.26
CA MET A 94 -3.18 6.83 -11.46
C MET A 94 -3.13 5.81 -12.60
N ALA A 95 -3.46 6.26 -13.81
CA ALA A 95 -3.36 5.47 -15.03
C ALA A 95 -2.38 6.14 -15.99
N SER A 96 -1.73 5.34 -16.83
CA SER A 96 -0.64 5.78 -17.70
C SER A 96 0.42 6.57 -16.92
N VAL A 97 0.83 6.01 -15.79
CA VAL A 97 1.75 6.64 -14.84
C VAL A 97 3.06 6.97 -15.55
N PRO A 98 3.47 8.24 -15.65
CA PRO A 98 4.76 8.59 -16.24
C PRO A 98 5.93 8.14 -15.35
N SER A 99 7.10 7.94 -15.94
CA SER A 99 8.33 7.69 -15.19
C SER A 99 8.68 8.90 -14.33
N LYS A 100 9.30 8.66 -13.16
CA LYS A 100 9.63 9.66 -12.13
C LYS A 100 8.40 10.30 -11.45
N THR A 101 7.26 9.61 -11.48
CA THR A 101 6.07 10.06 -10.76
C THR A 101 6.18 9.69 -9.29
N GLU A 102 6.15 10.68 -8.42
CA GLU A 102 6.00 10.48 -6.97
C GLU A 102 4.53 10.17 -6.66
N PHE A 103 4.25 8.94 -6.24
CA PHE A 103 2.88 8.49 -5.94
C PHE A 103 2.46 8.80 -4.50
N ALA A 104 3.44 8.81 -3.59
CA ALA A 104 3.31 9.20 -2.20
C ALA A 104 4.63 9.79 -1.71
N PRO A 105 4.64 10.55 -0.60
CA PRO A 105 5.88 11.13 -0.06
C PRO A 105 7.00 10.10 0.09
N GLY A 106 8.09 10.30 -0.64
CA GLY A 106 9.26 9.40 -0.65
C GLY A 106 9.01 8.06 -1.33
N SER A 107 8.04 7.97 -2.25
CA SER A 107 7.76 6.77 -3.04
C SER A 107 7.53 7.13 -4.51
N THR A 108 8.52 6.82 -5.34
CA THR A 108 8.57 7.26 -6.75
C THR A 108 8.64 6.08 -7.70
N VAL A 109 7.83 6.11 -8.74
CA VAL A 109 7.82 5.11 -9.81
C VAL A 109 8.84 5.47 -10.87
N PHE A 110 9.67 4.52 -11.27
CA PHE A 110 10.59 4.66 -12.40
C PHE A 110 10.34 3.57 -13.43
N HIS A 111 10.31 3.96 -14.70
CA HIS A 111 10.34 3.02 -15.81
C HIS A 111 10.92 3.66 -17.08
N ASP A 112 11.21 2.83 -18.08
CA ASP A 112 11.76 3.23 -19.38
C ASP A 112 10.78 3.06 -20.55
N CYS A 113 9.50 2.73 -20.29
CA CYS A 113 8.47 2.64 -21.32
C CYS A 113 8.28 3.92 -22.14
N SER A 114 8.04 3.75 -23.45
CA SER A 114 7.67 4.85 -24.34
C SER A 114 6.19 5.21 -24.21
N VAL A 115 5.34 4.19 -24.05
CA VAL A 115 3.91 4.32 -23.74
C VAL A 115 3.63 3.58 -22.44
N SER A 116 3.28 4.34 -21.41
CA SER A 116 2.94 3.75 -20.11
C SER A 116 1.51 3.22 -20.15
N GLU A 117 1.35 1.90 -20.23
CA GLU A 117 0.12 1.19 -19.86
C GLU A 117 0.23 0.64 -18.43
N LEU A 118 0.80 1.46 -17.54
CA LEU A 118 0.94 1.20 -16.12
C LEU A 118 -0.19 1.88 -15.36
N THR A 119 -0.87 1.14 -14.48
CA THR A 119 -1.72 1.76 -13.48
C THR A 119 -1.20 1.45 -12.09
N LEU A 120 -1.28 2.43 -11.20
CA LEU A 120 -0.85 2.32 -9.81
C LEU A 120 -2.00 2.75 -8.91
N ARG A 121 -2.34 1.95 -7.90
CA ARG A 121 -3.46 2.19 -7.01
C ARG A 121 -3.10 1.86 -5.57
N GLN A 122 -3.47 2.73 -4.64
CA GLN A 122 -3.44 2.42 -3.22
C GLN A 122 -4.74 1.72 -2.83
N LEU A 123 -4.61 0.57 -2.18
CA LEU A 123 -5.71 -0.27 -1.73
C LEU A 123 -5.79 -0.24 -0.21
N ARG A 124 -7.02 -0.30 0.32
CA ARG A 124 -7.23 -0.52 1.75
C ARG A 124 -7.04 -2.01 2.04
N ASN A 125 -6.08 -2.34 2.90
CA ASN A 125 -5.96 -3.69 3.43
C ASN A 125 -7.07 -3.96 4.43
N THR A 126 -7.60 -5.16 4.38
CA THR A 126 -8.79 -5.58 5.16
C THR A 126 -8.71 -7.03 5.61
N ARG A 127 -7.64 -7.77 5.26
CA ARG A 127 -7.47 -9.15 5.70
C ARG A 127 -6.97 -9.15 7.14
N GLU A 128 -7.37 -10.16 7.90
CA GLU A 128 -6.95 -10.30 9.30
C GLU A 128 -5.43 -10.44 9.46
N ALA A 129 -4.76 -11.01 8.47
CA ALA A 129 -3.30 -11.17 8.45
C ALA A 129 -2.54 -9.89 8.08
N ASP A 130 -3.20 -8.89 7.49
CA ASP A 130 -2.54 -7.65 7.09
C ASP A 130 -2.19 -6.84 8.35
N LEU A 131 -0.98 -6.30 8.45
CA LEU A 131 -0.57 -5.38 9.52
C LEU A 131 -0.48 -3.93 9.03
N ALA A 132 -0.16 -3.72 7.76
CA ALA A 132 -0.23 -2.42 7.10
C ALA A 132 -1.68 -2.01 6.81
N PRO A 133 -2.06 -0.75 7.08
CA PRO A 133 -3.37 -0.24 6.68
C PRO A 133 -3.61 -0.21 5.17
N PHE A 134 -2.58 0.02 4.37
CA PHE A 134 -2.69 0.13 2.92
C PHE A 134 -1.73 -0.80 2.21
N GLY A 135 -2.11 -1.24 1.03
CA GLY A 135 -1.23 -1.88 0.05
C GLY A 135 -1.18 -1.09 -1.24
N VAL A 136 -0.26 -1.43 -2.12
CA VAL A 136 -0.07 -0.79 -3.42
C VAL A 136 -0.22 -1.85 -4.49
N ARG A 137 -1.12 -1.60 -5.44
CA ARG A 137 -1.32 -2.44 -6.60
C ARG A 137 -0.82 -1.74 -7.85
N MET A 138 -0.10 -2.51 -8.66
CA MET A 138 0.40 -2.14 -9.95
C MET A 138 -0.19 -3.10 -10.98
N ASP A 139 -0.92 -2.56 -11.95
CA ASP A 139 -1.40 -3.31 -13.11
C ASP A 139 -0.55 -2.90 -14.32
N VAL A 140 0.17 -3.85 -14.89
CA VAL A 140 1.07 -3.63 -16.02
C VAL A 140 0.48 -4.37 -17.22
N PHE A 141 -0.02 -3.63 -18.22
CA PHE A 141 -0.56 -4.22 -19.44
C PHE A 141 0.54 -4.38 -20.48
N ARG A 142 0.61 -3.51 -21.48
CA ARG A 142 1.74 -3.46 -22.40
C ARG A 142 2.90 -2.71 -21.76
N PHE A 143 4.02 -3.41 -21.61
CA PHE A 143 5.27 -2.87 -21.11
C PHE A 143 6.30 -3.05 -22.21
N ASP A 144 6.67 -1.96 -22.88
CA ASP A 144 7.69 -1.94 -23.94
C ASP A 144 9.08 -1.56 -23.42
N GLY A 145 9.18 -1.34 -22.11
CA GLY A 145 10.41 -1.05 -21.39
C GLY A 145 11.12 -2.32 -20.91
N SER A 146 12.32 -2.14 -20.36
CA SER A 146 13.12 -3.18 -19.72
C SER A 146 13.19 -3.04 -18.21
N PHE A 147 12.78 -1.89 -17.68
CA PHE A 147 12.98 -1.55 -16.27
C PHE A 147 11.72 -0.95 -15.67
N LEU A 148 11.22 -1.54 -14.58
CA LEU A 148 10.15 -1.00 -13.76
C LEU A 148 10.57 -1.08 -12.30
N SER A 149 10.51 0.04 -11.57
CA SER A 149 10.73 0.04 -10.13
C SER A 149 9.83 1.01 -9.37
N ILE A 150 9.67 0.70 -8.08
CA ILE A 150 9.19 1.65 -7.07
C ILE A 150 10.36 1.91 -6.13
N ALA A 151 10.87 3.14 -6.14
CA ALA A 151 11.87 3.59 -5.20
C ALA A 151 11.20 4.10 -3.92
N VAL A 152 11.72 3.69 -2.77
CA VAL A 152 11.27 4.11 -1.45
C VAL A 152 12.43 4.75 -0.70
N ASP A 153 12.31 6.04 -0.40
CA ASP A 153 13.33 6.78 0.33
C ASP A 153 13.34 6.36 1.80
N LEU A 154 14.51 5.94 2.30
CA LEU A 154 14.68 5.69 3.71
C LEU A 154 14.79 7.02 4.46
N PRO A 155 14.11 7.17 5.61
CA PRO A 155 14.10 8.43 6.32
C PRO A 155 15.47 8.67 6.99
N PRO A 156 15.82 9.93 7.35
CA PRO A 156 17.11 10.25 7.97
C PRO A 156 17.45 9.41 9.21
N GLU A 157 16.44 8.98 9.96
CA GLU A 157 16.52 8.04 11.09
C GLU A 157 17.25 6.75 10.74
N ALA A 158 17.07 6.22 9.53
CA ALA A 158 17.71 4.99 9.07
C ALA A 158 19.25 5.12 9.05
N LEU A 159 19.73 6.33 8.72
CA LEU A 159 21.16 6.65 8.59
C LEU A 159 21.80 7.04 9.92
N ARG A 160 21.02 7.53 10.89
CA ARG A 160 21.54 7.99 12.18
C ARG A 160 22.20 6.85 12.93
N GLY A 161 23.54 6.90 13.05
CA GLY A 161 24.33 5.86 13.70
C GLY A 161 24.50 4.58 12.88
N LEU A 162 24.14 4.59 11.59
CA LEU A 162 24.36 3.47 10.68
C LEU A 162 25.87 3.24 10.51
N ARG A 163 26.24 1.96 10.48
CA ARG A 163 27.64 1.48 10.44
C ARG A 163 27.70 0.20 9.63
N ARG A 164 28.88 -0.16 9.14
CA ARG A 164 29.14 -1.39 8.38
C ARG A 164 28.83 -2.66 9.16
N LYS A 165 28.85 -2.59 10.50
CA LYS A 165 28.44 -3.70 11.36
C LYS A 165 26.92 -3.91 11.46
N HIS A 166 26.12 -3.19 10.69
CA HIS A 166 24.67 -3.36 10.68
C HIS A 166 24.20 -4.09 9.43
N LEU A 167 23.03 -4.70 9.56
CA LEU A 167 22.21 -5.19 8.46
C LEU A 167 21.01 -4.24 8.33
N ILE A 168 20.59 -3.98 7.10
CA ILE A 168 19.25 -3.44 6.83
C ILE A 168 18.38 -4.61 6.38
N ARG A 169 17.37 -4.94 7.18
CA ARG A 169 16.36 -5.95 6.84
C ARG A 169 15.16 -5.25 6.22
N MET A 170 14.69 -5.80 5.11
CA MET A 170 13.45 -5.43 4.44
C MET A 170 12.51 -6.63 4.51
N ASP A 171 11.32 -6.44 5.08
CA ASP A 171 10.24 -7.41 5.05
C ASP A 171 9.13 -6.87 4.13
N THR A 172 8.60 -7.74 3.27
CA THR A 172 7.53 -7.38 2.35
C THR A 172 6.46 -8.47 2.30
N GLN A 173 5.30 -8.14 1.74
CA GLN A 173 4.25 -9.10 1.41
C GLN A 173 3.76 -8.78 0.00
N ILE A 174 4.04 -9.65 -0.96
CA ILE A 174 3.77 -9.42 -2.38
C ILE A 174 2.87 -10.52 -2.93
N GLU A 175 1.80 -10.12 -3.60
CA GLU A 175 0.96 -10.97 -4.45
C GLU A 175 1.28 -10.68 -5.90
N ILE A 176 1.48 -11.73 -6.70
CA ILE A 176 1.72 -11.65 -8.14
C ILE A 176 0.70 -12.53 -8.86
N GLU A 177 0.15 -12.05 -9.97
CA GLU A 177 -0.75 -12.86 -10.81
C GLU A 177 0.03 -13.90 -11.62
N LYS A 178 1.18 -13.49 -12.18
CA LYS A 178 2.09 -14.35 -12.93
C LYS A 178 3.48 -14.34 -12.29
N PRO A 179 4.21 -15.47 -12.31
CA PRO A 179 5.59 -15.52 -11.84
C PRO A 179 6.45 -14.45 -12.49
N LEU A 180 7.18 -13.70 -11.68
CA LEU A 180 8.14 -12.68 -12.11
C LEU A 180 9.25 -12.57 -11.06
N GLU A 181 10.41 -12.07 -11.46
CA GLU A 181 11.55 -11.87 -10.55
C GLU A 181 11.53 -10.45 -9.99
N ILE A 182 11.63 -10.34 -8.65
CA ILE A 182 11.65 -9.06 -7.96
C ILE A 182 12.99 -8.90 -7.27
N PHE A 183 13.65 -7.77 -7.52
CA PHE A 183 14.92 -7.43 -6.89
C PHE A 183 14.75 -6.21 -6.00
N ALA A 184 15.32 -6.26 -4.81
CA ALA A 184 15.45 -5.11 -3.95
C ALA A 184 16.89 -4.60 -4.02
N ARG A 185 17.06 -3.33 -4.40
CA ARG A 185 18.37 -2.66 -4.43
C ARG A 185 18.42 -1.58 -3.38
N LEU A 186 19.22 -1.78 -2.34
CA LEU A 186 19.56 -0.74 -1.37
C LEU A 186 20.63 0.16 -1.97
N ASN A 187 20.36 1.45 -1.99
CA ASN A 187 21.30 2.49 -2.39
C ASN A 187 21.64 3.35 -1.17
N ILE A 188 22.92 3.56 -0.88
CA ILE A 188 23.37 4.44 0.20
C ILE A 188 24.33 5.47 -0.37
N LYS A 189 23.92 6.73 -0.40
CA LYS A 189 24.76 7.84 -0.82
C LYS A 189 25.66 8.30 0.32
N HIS A 190 26.96 8.39 0.05
CA HIS A 190 27.95 8.88 1.00
C HIS A 190 29.00 9.78 0.33
N GLY A 191 28.88 11.09 0.54
CA GLY A 191 29.67 12.07 -0.22
C GLY A 191 29.40 11.98 -1.72
N PRO A 192 30.44 11.92 -2.58
CA PRO A 192 30.26 11.81 -4.04
C PRO A 192 29.88 10.40 -4.51
N ASN A 193 29.93 9.39 -3.62
CA ASN A 193 29.77 7.99 -3.98
C ASN A 193 28.39 7.47 -3.57
N THR A 194 27.95 6.41 -4.24
CA THR A 194 26.74 5.65 -3.85
C THR A 194 27.10 4.17 -3.82
N GLU A 195 26.90 3.55 -2.67
CA GLU A 195 27.00 2.11 -2.51
C GLU A 195 25.67 1.46 -2.92
N GLN A 196 25.72 0.37 -3.67
CA GLN A 196 24.54 -0.36 -4.12
C GLN A 196 24.65 -1.84 -3.76
N ILE A 197 23.59 -2.38 -3.14
CA ILE A 197 23.49 -3.79 -2.79
C ILE A 197 22.19 -4.33 -3.35
N VAL A 198 22.27 -5.34 -4.21
CA VAL A 198 21.11 -5.99 -4.82
C VAL A 198 20.86 -7.35 -4.19
N ARG A 199 19.60 -7.66 -3.94
CA ARG A 199 19.11 -8.95 -3.45
C ARG A 199 17.82 -9.31 -4.15
N GLU A 200 17.65 -10.57 -4.50
CA GLU A 200 16.38 -11.10 -4.98
C GLU A 200 15.40 -11.23 -3.79
N VAL A 201 14.14 -10.87 -4.01
CA VAL A 201 13.07 -11.05 -3.02
C VAL A 201 12.54 -12.48 -3.13
N PRO A 202 12.60 -13.29 -2.06
CA PRO A 202 12.13 -14.67 -2.13
C PRO A 202 10.60 -14.74 -2.16
N LEU A 203 10.01 -15.04 -3.33
CA LEU A 203 8.55 -15.08 -3.54
C LEU A 203 7.89 -16.44 -3.23
N GLN A 204 8.57 -17.30 -2.47
CA GLN A 204 8.12 -18.67 -2.20
C GLN A 204 6.81 -18.69 -1.38
N HIS A 205 5.87 -19.55 -1.78
CA HIS A 205 4.57 -19.68 -1.11
C HIS A 205 4.74 -20.12 0.35
N GLY A 206 4.30 -19.28 1.29
CA GLY A 206 4.25 -19.59 2.73
C GLY A 206 5.50 -19.23 3.55
N GLY A 207 6.53 -18.64 2.93
CA GLY A 207 7.73 -18.11 3.61
C GLY A 207 7.64 -16.61 3.91
N GLU A 208 8.52 -16.12 4.80
CA GLU A 208 8.72 -14.68 4.98
C GLU A 208 9.43 -14.11 3.74
N MET A 209 8.82 -13.15 3.05
CA MET A 209 9.47 -12.43 1.93
C MET A 209 10.41 -11.38 2.53
N MET A 210 11.56 -11.86 2.98
CA MET A 210 12.52 -11.09 3.75
C MET A 210 13.85 -11.02 3.00
N VAL A 211 14.47 -9.84 3.03
CA VAL A 211 15.78 -9.58 2.45
C VAL A 211 16.66 -8.87 3.47
N GLU A 212 17.91 -9.31 3.60
CA GLU A 212 18.94 -8.65 4.41
C GLU A 212 20.07 -8.10 3.55
N PHE A 213 20.33 -6.82 3.71
CA PHE A 213 21.46 -6.11 3.12
C PHE A 213 22.59 -6.04 4.14
N ASP A 214 23.62 -6.89 3.96
CA ASP A 214 24.81 -6.89 4.82
C ASP A 214 25.76 -5.75 4.44
N LEU A 215 25.92 -4.78 5.34
CA LEU A 215 26.79 -3.63 5.14
C LEU A 215 28.27 -3.92 5.42
N GLY A 216 28.60 -5.09 5.97
CA GLY A 216 29.97 -5.46 6.37
C GLY A 216 30.94 -5.42 5.19
N TYR A 217 30.46 -5.80 4.01
CA TYR A 217 31.25 -5.86 2.77
C TYR A 217 31.24 -4.56 1.95
N THR A 218 30.52 -3.54 2.43
CA THR A 218 30.42 -2.25 1.72
C THR A 218 31.60 -1.33 2.00
N GLN A 219 31.76 -0.31 1.15
CA GLN A 219 32.75 0.76 1.36
C GLN A 219 32.12 2.08 1.81
N ILE A 220 30.97 2.02 2.49
CA ILE A 220 30.29 3.23 2.96
C ILE A 220 31.17 4.04 3.92
N ALA A 221 31.22 5.36 3.70
CA ALA A 221 31.85 6.28 4.63
C ALA A 221 30.84 6.64 5.74
N GLU A 222 30.91 5.95 6.88
CA GLU A 222 29.95 6.06 7.99
C GLU A 222 29.76 7.50 8.52
N ASN A 223 30.78 8.35 8.41
CA ASN A 223 30.76 9.75 8.83
C ASN A 223 30.27 10.73 7.73
N ARG A 224 29.91 10.23 6.55
CA ARG A 224 29.50 11.02 5.38
C ARG A 224 28.22 10.51 4.72
N LEU A 225 27.37 9.79 5.46
CA LEU A 225 26.08 9.32 4.97
C LEU A 225 25.17 10.52 4.68
N GLU A 226 24.55 10.56 3.49
CA GLU A 226 23.70 11.66 3.04
C GLU A 226 22.24 11.23 2.88
N SER A 227 21.99 10.17 2.12
CA SER A 227 20.65 9.64 1.85
C SER A 227 20.73 8.14 1.57
N ALA A 228 19.61 7.44 1.73
CA ALA A 228 19.46 6.07 1.27
C ALA A 228 18.04 5.82 0.76
N TRP A 229 17.90 4.89 -0.18
CA TRP A 229 16.61 4.48 -0.72
C TRP A 229 16.70 3.03 -1.19
N VAL A 230 15.55 2.37 -1.28
CA VAL A 230 15.45 1.01 -1.81
C VAL A 230 14.62 1.04 -3.09
N ASP A 231 15.19 0.54 -4.18
CA ASP A 231 14.43 0.26 -5.41
C ASP A 231 13.86 -1.16 -5.33
N LEU A 232 12.54 -1.31 -5.39
CA LEU A 232 11.90 -2.58 -5.72
C LEU A 232 11.75 -2.67 -7.23
N ILE A 233 12.52 -3.53 -7.87
CA ILE A 233 12.64 -3.69 -9.33
C ILE A 233 11.85 -4.94 -9.74
N PHE A 234 11.01 -4.81 -10.77
CA PHE A 234 10.13 -5.87 -11.26
C PHE A 234 10.57 -6.27 -12.68
N GLU A 235 11.22 -7.42 -12.81
CA GLU A 235 11.64 -7.92 -14.12
C GLU A 235 10.52 -8.69 -14.82
N GLY A 236 10.33 -8.44 -16.12
CA GLY A 236 9.30 -9.14 -16.89
C GLY A 236 7.86 -8.85 -16.45
N ALA A 237 7.59 -7.68 -15.87
CA ALA A 237 6.29 -7.35 -15.29
C ALA A 237 5.13 -7.23 -16.29
N GLN A 238 5.36 -7.40 -17.60
CA GLN A 238 4.34 -7.25 -18.65
C GLN A 238 3.13 -8.18 -18.45
N MET A 239 1.92 -7.66 -18.70
CA MET A 239 0.65 -8.39 -18.57
C MET A 239 0.51 -9.06 -17.19
N ASN A 240 0.80 -8.31 -16.12
CA ASN A 240 0.83 -8.81 -14.75
C ASN A 240 0.17 -7.82 -13.78
N GLU A 241 -0.45 -8.34 -12.72
CA GLU A 241 -0.89 -7.59 -11.55
C GLU A 241 0.06 -7.91 -10.39
N VAL A 242 0.65 -6.88 -9.79
CA VAL A 242 1.52 -6.99 -8.61
C VAL A 242 0.93 -6.17 -7.48
N THR A 243 0.66 -6.79 -6.33
CA THR A 243 0.17 -6.09 -5.14
C THR A 243 1.16 -6.25 -3.99
N ILE A 244 1.75 -5.14 -3.55
CA ILE A 244 2.61 -5.07 -2.35
C ILE A 244 1.72 -4.68 -1.16
N ARG A 245 1.37 -5.67 -0.34
CA ARG A 245 0.49 -5.53 0.82
C ARG A 245 1.13 -4.80 2.00
N ASP A 246 2.41 -5.02 2.23
CA ASP A 246 3.19 -4.39 3.30
C ASP A 246 4.65 -4.27 2.86
N LEU A 247 5.34 -3.27 3.40
CA LEU A 247 6.78 -3.07 3.24
C LEU A 247 7.31 -2.43 4.52
N THR A 248 8.26 -3.08 5.17
CA THR A 248 8.87 -2.57 6.41
C THR A 248 10.37 -2.75 6.40
N PHE A 249 11.05 -1.88 7.12
CA PHE A 249 12.50 -1.88 7.25
C PHE A 249 12.89 -1.94 8.72
N CYS A 250 13.95 -2.67 9.01
CA CYS A 250 14.60 -2.70 10.31
C CYS A 250 16.11 -2.58 10.15
N ARG A 251 16.76 -1.97 11.14
CA ARG A 251 18.21 -2.04 11.29
C ARG A 251 18.55 -3.00 12.41
N LEU A 252 19.51 -3.88 12.16
CA LEU A 252 19.95 -4.93 13.06
C LEU A 252 21.47 -4.88 13.20
N PRO A 253 22.04 -5.21 14.36
CA PRO A 253 23.47 -5.53 14.43
C PRO A 253 23.73 -6.80 13.62
N ARG A 254 24.84 -6.83 12.90
CA ARG A 254 25.38 -8.06 12.32
C ARG A 254 25.84 -8.97 13.45
N ALA A 255 25.59 -10.27 13.35
CA ALA A 255 26.15 -11.23 14.28
C ALA A 255 27.69 -11.20 14.20
N ASP A 256 28.36 -11.13 15.35
CA ASP A 256 29.81 -11.27 15.41
C ASP A 256 30.17 -12.71 15.00
N ILE A 257 31.00 -12.86 13.96
CA ILE A 257 31.63 -14.13 13.57
C ILE A 257 32.98 -14.22 14.26
#